data_AF-A0A4Q2R9A1-F1
#
_entry.id   AF-A0A4Q2R9A1-F1
#
_cell.length_a   1.000
_cell.length_b   1.000
_cell.length_c   1.000
_cell.angle_alpha   90.00
_cell.angle_beta   90.00
_cell.angle_gamma   90.00
#
_symmetry.space_group_name_H-M   'P 1'
#
loop_
_entity.id
_entity.type
_entity.pdbx_description
1 polymer ?
#
loop_
_entity_poly.entity_id
_entity_poly.type
_entity_poly.pdbx_seq_one_letter_code
_entity_poly.pdbx_strand_id
1 'polypeptide(L)' 'MKLAPDWTSTLGQAGHDAVHRSRVGPPLVRVLRGTEADLSSHALVTVDDDRVRLRLPNFDTKR' A
#
# COMPACT_ATOMS: atom_id res chain seq x y z
N MET A 1 13.14 -27.57 0.14
CA MET A 1 12.41 -26.33 0.50
C MET A 1 12.77 -25.25 -0.52
N LYS A 2 11.82 -24.76 -1.32
CA LYS A 2 12.09 -23.69 -2.30
C LYS A 2 11.95 -22.35 -1.60
N LEU A 3 13.06 -21.81 -1.09
CA LEU A 3 13.12 -20.39 -0.76
C LEU A 3 13.07 -19.64 -2.09
N ALA A 4 12.09 -18.74 -2.22
CA ALA A 4 12.10 -17.79 -3.33
C ALA A 4 13.45 -17.04 -3.31
N PRO A 5 13.97 -16.62 -4.48
CA PRO A 5 15.16 -15.80 -4.56
C PRO A 5 15.07 -14.60 -3.62
N ASP A 6 16.22 -14.08 -3.19
CA ASP A 6 16.25 -12.72 -2.64
C ASP A 6 15.94 -11.73 -3.77
N TRP A 7 14.64 -11.51 -3.97
CA TRP A 7 14.12 -10.63 -5.00
C TRP A 7 14.60 -9.20 -4.84
N THR A 8 14.92 -8.75 -3.62
CA THR A 8 15.44 -7.38 -3.44
C THR A 8 16.83 -7.25 -4.05
N SER A 9 17.71 -8.21 -3.81
CA SER A 9 19.03 -8.26 -4.43
C SER A 9 18.94 -8.46 -5.95
N THR A 10 18.12 -9.40 -6.42
CA THR A 10 17.95 -9.67 -7.87
C THR A 10 17.43 -8.45 -8.63
N LEU A 11 16.43 -7.75 -8.08
CA LEU A 11 15.86 -6.56 -8.70
C LEU A 11 16.84 -5.37 -8.63
N GLY A 12 17.59 -5.22 -7.54
CA GLY A 12 18.64 -4.21 -7.42
C GLY A 12 19.74 -4.38 -8.47
N GLN A 13 20.17 -5.63 -8.74
CA GLN A 13 21.14 -5.92 -9.81
C GLN A 13 20.60 -5.61 -11.21
N ALA A 14 19.29 -5.70 -11.41
CA ALA A 14 18.61 -5.32 -12.65
C ALA A 14 18.36 -3.79 -12.76
N GLY A 15 18.77 -3.00 -11.76
CA GLY A 15 18.60 -1.55 -11.75
C GLY A 15 17.24 -1.05 -11.25
N HIS A 16 16.46 -1.91 -10.59
CA HIS A 16 15.21 -1.53 -9.96
C HIS A 16 15.40 -1.19 -8.49
N ASP A 17 14.65 -0.19 -8.00
CA ASP A 17 14.53 0.05 -6.56
C ASP A 17 13.50 -0.92 -5.97
N ALA A 18 13.95 -1.76 -5.03
CA ALA A 18 13.14 -2.80 -4.43
C ALA A 18 13.38 -2.88 -2.92
N VAL A 19 12.30 -2.81 -2.15
CA VAL A 19 12.34 -2.97 -0.70
C VAL A 19 11.83 -4.34 -0.28
N HIS A 20 12.39 -4.88 0.81
CA HIS A 20 11.90 -6.14 1.35
C HIS A 20 10.48 -5.95 1.89
N ARG A 21 9.58 -6.91 1.63
CA ARG A 21 8.15 -6.84 2.03
C ARG A 21 7.92 -6.55 3.52
N SER A 22 8.87 -6.93 4.38
CA SER A 22 8.79 -6.64 5.82
C SER A 22 8.84 -5.14 6.14
N ARG A 23 9.37 -4.31 5.24
CA ARG A 23 9.35 -2.85 5.36
C ARG A 23 7.99 -2.24 5.00
N VAL A 24 7.25 -2.87 4.10
CA VAL A 24 5.93 -2.39 3.62
C VAL A 24 4.78 -2.83 4.53
N GLY A 25 4.85 -4.05 5.09
CA GLY A 25 3.77 -4.63 5.89
C GLY A 25 3.30 -3.75 7.06
N PRO A 26 4.17 -3.35 8.00
CA PRO A 26 3.77 -2.54 9.15
C PRO A 26 3.09 -1.20 8.81
N PRO A 27 3.64 -0.35 7.91
CA PRO A 27 2.96 0.89 7.54
C PRO A 27 1.63 0.64 6.81
N LEU A 28 1.56 -0.38 5.94
CA LEU A 28 0.31 -0.74 5.26
C LEU A 28 -0.80 -1.11 6.27
N VAL A 29 -0.49 -1.96 7.25
CA VAL A 29 -1.45 -2.34 8.30
C VAL A 29 -1.91 -1.12 9.09
N ARG A 30 -1.00 -0.18 9.39
CA ARG A 30 -1.35 1.07 10.08
C ARG A 30 -2.35 1.89 9.27
N VAL A 31 -2.12 2.06 7.97
CA VAL A 31 -3.04 2.81 7.09
C VAL A 31 -4.39 2.11 7.02
N LEU A 32 -4.43 0.79 6.77
CA LEU A 32 -5.68 0.04 6.68
C LEU A 32 -6.53 0.14 7.96
N ARG A 33 -5.89 0.10 9.14
CA ARG A 33 -6.59 0.30 10.41
C ARG A 33 -7.08 1.73 10.58
N GLY A 34 -6.30 2.72 10.15
CA GLY A 34 -6.68 4.12 10.23
C GLY A 34 -7.83 4.51 9.29
N THR A 35 -8.05 3.74 8.22
CA THR A 35 -9.04 4.03 7.17
C THR A 35 -10.15 2.98 7.08
N GLU A 36 -10.29 2.14 8.11
CA GLU A 36 -11.22 1.01 8.16
C GLU A 36 -12.67 1.43 7.88
N ALA A 37 -13.12 2.55 8.47
CA ALA A 37 -14.47 3.06 8.28
C ALA A 37 -14.74 3.50 6.82
N ASP A 38 -13.75 4.15 6.20
CA ASP A 38 -13.83 4.59 4.81
C ASP A 38 -13.80 3.38 3.86
N LEU A 39 -12.88 2.43 4.10
CA LEU A 39 -12.78 1.18 3.35
C LEU A 39 -14.08 0.38 3.39
N SER A 40 -14.70 0.29 4.58
CA SER A 40 -16.02 -0.34 4.76
C SER A 40 -17.12 0.37 3.98
N SER A 41 -16.93 1.66 3.70
CA SER A 41 -17.80 2.49 2.85
C SER A 41 -17.39 2.46 1.37
N HIS A 42 -16.59 1.45 0.97
CA HIS A 42 -16.06 1.25 -0.38
C HIS A 42 -15.04 2.31 -0.84
N ALA A 43 -14.42 3.05 0.09
CA ALA A 43 -13.37 3.99 -0.27
C ALA A 43 -12.18 3.30 -0.92
N LEU A 44 -11.61 3.96 -1.92
CA LEU A 44 -10.30 3.61 -2.46
C LEU A 44 -9.22 4.34 -1.66
N VAL A 45 -8.27 3.58 -1.12
CA VAL A 45 -7.10 4.11 -0.41
C VAL A 45 -5.88 3.93 -1.29
N THR A 46 -5.21 5.03 -1.64
CA THR A 46 -3.90 5.02 -2.28
C THR A 46 -2.85 5.33 -1.25
N VAL A 47 -1.83 4.49 -1.15
CA VAL A 47 -0.68 4.69 -0.26
C VAL A 47 0.56 4.82 -1.14
N ASP A 48 1.24 5.94 -0.97
CA ASP A 48 2.56 6.28 -1.51
C ASP A 48 3.51 6.47 -0.31
N ASP A 49 4.81 6.44 -0.53
CA ASP A 49 5.82 6.63 0.53
C ASP A 49 5.65 7.98 1.25
N ASP A 50 5.21 9.02 0.52
CA ASP A 50 5.01 10.36 1.07
C ASP A 50 3.54 10.75 1.29
N ARG A 51 2.58 9.95 0.78
CA ARG A 51 1.18 10.38 0.76
C ARG A 51 0.17 9.24 0.82
N VAL A 52 -0.80 9.38 1.73
CA VAL A 52 -2.05 8.62 1.71
C VAL A 52 -3.15 9.47 1.09
N ARG A 53 -3.87 8.93 0.10
CA ARG A 53 -5.06 9.56 -0.51
C ARG A 53 -6.27 8.66 -0.31
N LEU A 54 -7.36 9.25 0.16
CA LEU A 54 -8.66 8.61 0.27
C LEU A 54 -9.58 9.13 -0.83
N ARG A 55 -10.21 8.22 -1.58
CA ARG A 55 -11.20 8.57 -2.60
C ARG A 55 -12.48 7.79 -2.33
N LEU A 56 -13.54 8.52 -2.01
CA LEU A 56 -14.86 7.95 -1.81
C LEU A 56 -15.52 7.77 -3.18
N PRO A 57 -15.99 6.56 -3.53
CA PRO A 57 -16.47 6.28 -4.89
C PRO A 57 -17.74 7.06 -5.27
N ASN A 58 -18.55 7.51 -4.30
CA ASN A 58 -19.81 8.22 -4.54
C ASN A 58 -20.03 9.39 -3.55
N PHE A 59 -19.12 10.35 -3.48
CA PHE A 59 -19.42 11.62 -2.81
C PHE A 59 -20.23 12.51 -3.77
N ASP A 60 -21.53 12.21 -3.91
CA ASP A 60 -22.46 13.14 -4.56
C ASP A 60 -22.65 14.34 -3.62
N THR A 61 -21.90 15.42 -3.88
CA THR A 61 -22.14 16.71 -3.24
C THR A 61 -23.38 17.36 -3.85
N LYS A 62 -24.55 16.83 -3.53
CA LYS A 62 -25.78 17.63 -3.51
C LYS A 62 -26.00 18.11 -2.09
N ARG A 63 -25.49 19.31 -1.80
CA ARG A 63 -25.95 20.12 -0.67
C ARG A 63 -26.25 21.51 -1.17
#